data_AF-A0A7Y2URB4-F1
#
_entry.id   AF-A0A7Y2URB4-F1
#
_cell.length_a   1.000
_cell.length_b   1.000
_cell.length_c   1.000
_cell.angle_alpha   90.00
_cell.angle_beta   90.00
_cell.angle_gamma   90.00
#
_symmetry.space_group_name_H-M   'P 1'
#
loop_
_entity.id
_entity.type
_entity.pdbx_description
1 polymer ?
#
loop_
_entity_poly.entity_id
_entity_poly.type
_entity_poly.pdbx_seq_one_letter_code
_entity_poly.pdbx_strand_id
1 'polypeptide(L)'
;YISLARDISKPAGRYGAPVRRYAIALGCEMRHADQLVYADGLDLTRDSAIEPIGISCRICERKGCHQRAVPPLERQLKVDPDRRDVLPYRVE
;
A
#
# COMPACT_ATOMS: atom_id res chain seq x y z
N TYR A 1 5.21 10.58 -0.87
CA TYR A 1 4.45 10.96 0.35
C TYR A 1 5.07 10.23 1.53
N ILE A 2 5.02 10.81 2.73
CA ILE A 2 5.25 10.05 3.98
C ILE A 2 3.88 9.67 4.53
N SER A 3 3.75 8.42 4.97
CA SER A 3 2.51 7.88 5.54
C SER A 3 2.80 7.22 6.88
N LEU A 4 2.01 7.59 7.90
CA LEU A 4 2.06 7.04 9.24
C LEU A 4 0.70 6.42 9.54
N ALA A 5 0.69 5.24 10.15
CA ALA A 5 -0.54 4.60 10.56
C ALA A 5 -0.38 4.01 11.96
N ARG A 6 -1.47 4.04 12.72
CA ARG A 6 -1.56 3.43 14.05
C ARG A 6 -2.92 2.79 14.25
N ASP A 7 -2.93 1.62 14.86
CA ASP A 7 -4.17 0.99 15.30
C ASP A 7 -4.64 1.57 16.64
N ILE A 8 -5.95 1.69 16.80
CA ILE A 8 -6.58 2.06 18.06
C ILE A 8 -7.67 1.05 18.36
N SER A 9 -7.52 0.36 19.48
CA SER A 9 -8.53 -0.52 20.03
C SER A 9 -9.27 0.20 21.16
N LYS A 10 -10.59 0.37 21.01
CA LYS A 10 -11.44 0.92 22.09
C LYS A 10 -11.89 -0.23 22.99
N PRO A 11 -11.60 -0.19 24.30
CA PRO A 11 -11.96 -1.27 25.21
C PRO A 11 -13.48 -1.48 25.23
N ALA A 12 -13.88 -2.74 25.30
CA ALA A 12 -15.28 -3.09 25.46
C ALA A 12 -15.67 -2.95 26.94
N GLY A 13 -16.84 -2.38 27.22
CA GLY A 13 -17.27 -2.06 28.60
C GLY A 13 -17.62 -3.26 29.49
N ARG A 14 -17.50 -4.49 28.98
CA ARG A 14 -17.67 -5.73 29.75
C ARG A 14 -16.88 -6.88 29.13
N TYR A 15 -16.61 -7.91 29.93
CA TYR A 15 -16.05 -9.17 29.46
C TYR A 15 -16.91 -9.81 28.35
N GLY A 16 -16.26 -10.29 27.29
CA GLY A 16 -16.90 -10.94 26.14
C GLY A 16 -17.62 -10.01 25.16
N ALA A 17 -17.65 -8.68 25.39
CA ALA A 17 -18.25 -7.75 24.43
C ALA A 17 -17.32 -7.48 23.21
N PRO A 18 -17.88 -7.22 22.02
CA PRO A 18 -17.09 -6.92 20.82
C PRO A 18 -16.19 -5.69 21.00
N VAL A 19 -14.91 -5.84 20.70
CA VAL A 19 -13.92 -4.75 20.73
C VAL A 19 -13.90 -4.05 19.39
N ARG A 20 -13.99 -2.71 19.39
CA ARG A 20 -13.89 -1.91 18.16
C ARG A 20 -12.42 -1.58 17.90
N ARG A 21 -11.93 -1.93 16.72
CA ARG A 21 -10.56 -1.64 16.27
C ARG A 21 -10.60 -0.72 15.07
N TYR A 22 -9.75 0.28 15.07
CA TYR A 22 -9.60 1.25 14.00
C TYR A 22 -8.14 1.30 13.56
N ALA A 23 -7.88 1.68 12.32
CA ALA A 23 -6.57 2.12 11.86
C ALA A 23 -6.70 3.59 11.46
N ILE A 24 -5.88 4.45 12.07
CA ILE A 24 -5.81 5.87 11.72
C ILE A 24 -4.55 6.07 10.92
N ALA A 25 -4.68 6.67 9.74
CA ALA A 25 -3.57 7.01 8.87
C ALA A 25 -3.47 8.53 8.69
N LEU A 26 -2.24 9.03 8.70
CA LEU A 26 -1.89 10.41 8.36
C LEU A 26 -0.88 10.37 7.22
N GLY A 27 -0.99 11.32 6.28
CA GLY A 27 -0.07 11.41 5.16
C GLY A 27 0.23 12.86 4.79
N CYS A 28 1.46 13.11 4.38
CA CYS A 28 1.88 14.41 3.86
C CYS A 28 2.81 14.24 2.64
N GLU A 29 2.93 15.32 1.86
CA GLU A 29 3.95 15.37 0.81
C GLU A 29 5.35 15.25 1.42
N MET A 30 6.28 14.61 0.69
CA MET A 30 7.65 14.39 1.18
C MET A 30 8.42 15.69 1.43
N ARG A 31 8.04 16.79 0.77
CA ARG A 31 8.64 18.11 1.01
C ARG A 31 8.46 18.65 2.43
N HIS A 32 7.55 18.07 3.21
CA HIS A 32 7.28 18.46 4.61
C HIS A 32 7.85 17.45 5.62
N ALA A 33 8.67 16.51 5.15
CA ALA A 33 9.17 15.43 5.99
C ALA A 33 10.05 15.90 7.14
N ASP A 34 10.84 16.96 6.92
CA ASP A 34 11.70 17.59 7.91
C ASP A 34 10.95 18.14 9.14
N GLN A 35 9.63 18.33 9.02
CA GLN A 35 8.75 18.77 10.10
C GLN A 35 8.11 17.61 10.88
N LEU A 36 8.41 16.36 10.50
CA LEU A 36 7.85 15.15 11.13
C LEU A 36 8.95 14.39 11.86
N VAL A 37 8.84 14.28 13.19
CA VAL A 37 9.75 13.46 14.02
C VAL A 37 9.85 12.00 13.54
N TYR A 38 8.79 11.47 12.93
CA TYR A 38 8.80 10.10 12.40
C TYR A 38 9.54 9.94 11.07
N ALA A 39 9.98 11.05 10.46
CA ALA A 39 10.86 11.03 9.30
C ALA A 39 12.34 11.05 9.69
N ASP A 40 12.66 11.23 10.98
CA ASP A 40 14.03 11.27 11.47
C ASP A 40 14.80 10.00 11.11
N GLY A 41 15.97 10.16 10.50
CA GLY A 41 16.83 9.05 10.07
C GLY A 41 16.41 8.34 8.77
N LEU A 42 15.29 8.73 8.15
CA LEU A 42 14.94 8.25 6.82
C LEU A 42 15.78 8.94 5.75
N ASP A 43 16.34 8.17 4.82
CA ASP A 43 16.99 8.71 3.63
C ASP A 43 15.94 9.02 2.57
N LEU A 44 15.48 10.26 2.56
CA LEU A 44 14.43 10.74 1.65
C LEU A 44 14.95 11.07 0.25
N THR A 45 16.26 11.05 0.05
CA THR A 45 16.91 11.38 -1.23
C THR A 45 17.11 10.17 -2.14
N ARG A 46 17.00 8.97 -1.56
CA ARG A 46 17.20 7.70 -2.24
C ARG A 46 15.88 7.19 -2.82
N ASP A 47 15.74 7.27 -4.13
CA ASP A 47 14.54 6.78 -4.85
C ASP A 47 14.20 5.32 -4.53
N SER A 48 15.21 4.47 -4.31
CA SER A 48 14.99 3.07 -3.96
C SER A 48 14.38 2.86 -2.57
N ALA A 49 14.37 3.88 -1.71
CA ALA A 49 13.71 3.82 -0.41
C ALA A 49 12.21 4.15 -0.50
N ILE A 50 11.75 4.64 -1.66
CA ILE A 50 10.34 4.96 -1.89
C ILE A 50 9.63 3.69 -2.34
N GLU A 51 8.67 3.24 -1.55
CA GLU A 51 7.84 2.10 -1.94
C GLU A 51 6.86 2.53 -3.03
N PRO A 52 6.90 1.91 -4.23
CA PRO A 52 5.88 2.16 -5.23
C PRO A 52 4.56 1.55 -4.74
N ILE A 53 3.57 2.39 -4.45
CA ILE A 53 2.21 1.97 -4.08
C ILE A 53 1.19 2.50 -5.09
N GLY A 54 0.07 1.80 -5.24
CA GLY A 54 -1.05 2.24 -6.08
C GLY A 54 -2.32 2.34 -5.25
N ILE A 55 -3.30 3.10 -5.74
CA ILE A 55 -4.55 3.35 -5.01
C ILE A 55 -5.44 2.10 -4.87
N SER A 56 -5.48 1.25 -5.90
CA SER A 56 -6.26 0.01 -5.92
C SER A 56 -5.80 -0.85 -7.09
N CYS A 57 -5.76 -2.18 -6.91
CA CYS A 57 -5.36 -3.09 -7.98
C CYS A 57 -6.20 -2.93 -9.26
N ARG A 58 -7.50 -2.59 -9.15
CA ARG A 58 -8.39 -2.45 -10.32
C ARG A 58 -8.06 -1.28 -11.25
N ILE A 59 -7.38 -0.25 -10.74
CA ILE A 59 -7.05 0.97 -11.49
C ILE A 59 -5.56 1.32 -11.42
N CYS A 60 -4.74 0.47 -10.80
CA CYS A 60 -3.30 0.69 -10.67
C CYS A 60 -2.60 0.36 -11.99
N GLU A 61 -1.86 1.33 -12.52
CA GLU A 61 -1.13 1.26 -13.80
C GLU A 61 0.18 0.47 -13.77
N ARG A 62 0.65 0.08 -12.57
CA ARG A 62 1.95 -0.60 -12.40
C ARG A 62 1.95 -1.98 -13.05
N LYS A 63 2.81 -2.20 -14.05
CA LYS A 63 2.89 -3.50 -14.75
C LYS A 63 3.54 -4.62 -13.91
N GLY A 64 4.56 -4.29 -13.12
CA GLY A 64 5.37 -5.25 -12.35
C GLY A 64 5.01 -5.41 -10.87
N CYS A 65 3.76 -5.19 -10.47
CA CYS A 65 3.37 -5.31 -9.06
C CYS A 65 3.12 -6.78 -8.67
N HIS A 66 4.08 -7.42 -8.01
CA HIS A 66 3.98 -8.82 -7.59
C HIS A 66 2.91 -9.08 -6.51
N GLN A 67 2.47 -8.05 -5.78
CA GLN A 67 1.39 -8.14 -4.77
C GLN A 67 -0.01 -7.85 -5.34
N ARG A 68 -0.17 -7.81 -6.67
CA ARG A 68 -1.45 -7.47 -7.30
C ARG A 68 -2.50 -8.55 -7.00
N ALA A 69 -3.57 -8.15 -6.33
CA ALA A 69 -4.65 -9.06 -5.95
C ALA A 69 -5.66 -9.33 -7.08
N VAL A 70 -5.94 -8.34 -7.93
CA VAL A 70 -6.90 -8.45 -9.04
C VAL A 70 -6.40 -7.75 -10.31
N PRO A 71 -6.85 -8.20 -11.50
CA PRO A 71 -6.47 -7.55 -12.74
C PRO A 71 -7.02 -6.11 -12.84
N PRO A 72 -6.27 -5.18 -13.46
CA PRO A 72 -6.75 -3.85 -13.78
C PRO A 72 -7.88 -3.88 -14.84
N LEU A 73 -8.85 -2.96 -14.73
CA LEU A 73 -10.01 -2.90 -15.62
C LEU A 73 -9.70 -2.30 -17.00
N GLU A 74 -8.84 -1.27 -17.04
CA GLU A 74 -8.59 -0.48 -18.25
C GLU A 74 -7.26 -0.83 -18.93
N ARG A 75 -6.80 -2.08 -18.81
CA ARG A 75 -5.54 -2.53 -19.40
C ARG A 75 -5.69 -3.85 -20.14
N GLN A 76 -4.88 -4.02 -21.17
CA GLN A 76 -4.74 -5.29 -21.84
C GLN A 76 -3.96 -6.27 -20.96
N LEU A 77 -4.44 -7.51 -20.91
CA LEU A 77 -3.84 -8.58 -20.15
C LEU A 77 -3.35 -9.64 -21.12
N LYS A 78 -2.10 -10.06 -20.94
CA LYS A 78 -1.53 -11.19 -21.66
C LYS A 78 -1.44 -12.39 -20.73
N VAL A 79 -2.21 -13.43 -21.04
CA VAL A 79 -2.13 -14.74 -20.39
C VAL A 79 -1.31 -15.65 -21.30
N ASP A 80 -0.31 -16.30 -20.71
CA ASP A 80 0.59 -17.22 -21.41
C ASP A 80 0.40 -18.62 -20.80
N PRO A 81 -0.29 -19.54 -21.48
CA PRO A 81 -0.62 -20.86 -20.92
C PRO A 81 0.61 -21.70 -20.55
N ASP A 82 1.75 -21.46 -21.18
CA ASP A 82 2.99 -22.23 -20.99
C ASP A 82 3.89 -21.62 -19.90
N ARG A 83 3.46 -20.52 -19.27
CA ARG A 83 4.24 -19.80 -18.26
C ARG A 83 3.51 -19.71 -16.93
N ARG A 84 4.20 -20.12 -15.87
CA ARG A 84 3.79 -19.89 -14.48
C ARG A 84 4.62 -18.77 -13.86
N ASP A 85 3.94 -17.74 -13.37
CA ASP A 85 4.56 -16.59 -12.70
C ASP A 85 3.83 -16.30 -11.37
N VAL A 86 4.29 -15.30 -10.60
CA VAL A 86 3.62 -14.85 -9.37
C VAL A 86 2.18 -14.43 -9.66
N LEU A 87 1.95 -13.79 -10.80
CA LEU A 87 0.63 -13.47 -11.32
C LEU A 87 0.33 -14.35 -12.55
N PRO A 88 -0.93 -14.82 -12.73
CA PRO A 88 -1.30 -15.65 -13.87
C PRO A 88 -1.45 -14.87 -15.20
N TYR A 89 -1.13 -13.58 -15.21
CA TYR A 89 -1.21 -12.69 -16.37
C TYR A 89 -0.14 -11.59 -16.27
N ARG A 90 0.20 -11.01 -17.41
CA ARG A 90 1.01 -9.79 -17.50
C ARG A 90 0.12 -8.62 -17.92
N VAL A 91 0.36 -7.45 -17.33
CA VAL A 91 -0.31 -6.19 -17.71
C VAL A 91 0.52 -5.53 -18.81
N GLU A 92 -0.11 -5.22 -19.94
CA GLU A 92 0.53 -4.54 -21.07
C GLU A 92 0.43 -3.00 -21.00
#